data_AF-A0AA35ZA10-F1
#
_entry.id   AF-A0AA35ZA10-F1
#
_cell.length_a   1.000
_cell.length_b   1.000
_cell.length_c   1.000
_cell.angle_alpha   90.00
_cell.angle_beta   90.00
_cell.angle_gamma   90.00
#
_symmetry.space_group_name_H-M   'P 1'
#
loop_
_entity.id
_entity.type
_entity.pdbx_description
1 polymer ?
#
loop_
_entity_poly.entity_id
_entity_poly.type
_entity_poly.pdbx_seq_one_letter_code
_entity_poly.pdbx_strand_id
1 'polypeptide(L)'
;MNQPITALFSSQSTEGEKLVPEEEDDDDDDDDDDDEVKKVHESVNLKVEALKYEMSKEVAKIEQTHSTLHDKIDVVIDAIKKLVEHYTSFTSKFDAKTDVDSKVFSKMEDFWGSLNESISKIDTSHTSSISQEYMSQIFSSLETNLKVELAPLLKCVNMMPTDAPSVNSMVQGGIRGLAHRRILIKERL
;
A
#
# COMPACT_ATOMS: atom_id res chain seq x y z
N MET A 1 12.00 -13.62 4.79
CA MET A 1 12.41 -15.00 4.51
C MET A 1 11.17 -15.76 4.07
N ASN A 2 10.96 -15.90 2.76
CA ASN A 2 9.79 -16.60 2.20
C ASN A 2 10.18 -18.06 1.94
N GLN A 3 9.60 -19.00 2.68
CA GLN A 3 9.64 -20.41 2.29
C GLN A 3 8.39 -20.71 1.46
N PRO A 4 8.53 -21.33 0.27
CA PRO A 4 7.38 -21.76 -0.52
C PRO A 4 6.70 -22.96 0.16
N ILE A 5 5.38 -22.85 0.35
CA ILE A 5 4.52 -23.93 0.83
C ILE A 5 4.24 -24.86 -0.35
N THR A 6 5.15 -25.80 -0.63
CA THR A 6 5.02 -26.75 -1.75
C THR A 6 4.96 -28.22 -1.34
N ALA A 7 4.62 -28.54 -0.09
CA ALA A 7 4.64 -29.94 0.37
C ALA A 7 3.42 -30.30 1.22
N LEU A 8 2.22 -30.41 0.62
CA LEU A 8 1.07 -31.02 1.29
C LEU A 8 0.33 -32.11 0.51
N PHE A 9 0.80 -32.49 -0.68
CA PHE A 9 0.24 -33.62 -1.43
C PHE A 9 1.26 -34.75 -1.57
N SER A 10 1.57 -35.40 -0.44
CA SER A 10 2.23 -36.69 -0.44
C SER A 10 1.14 -37.76 -0.44
N SER A 11 0.69 -38.14 -1.64
CA SER A 11 -0.26 -39.23 -1.85
C SER A 11 0.38 -40.55 -1.44
N GLN A 12 0.05 -41.06 -0.25
CA GLN A 12 0.34 -42.44 0.10
C GLN A 12 -0.70 -43.33 -0.60
N SER A 13 -0.30 -43.89 -1.74
CA SER A 13 -1.01 -44.98 -2.41
C SER A 13 -0.65 -46.28 -1.70
N THR A 14 -1.57 -46.82 -0.90
CA THR A 14 -1.41 -48.13 -0.27
C THR A 14 -1.66 -49.22 -1.32
N GLU A 15 -0.58 -49.93 -1.61
CA GLU A 15 -0.47 -51.08 -2.50
C GLU A 15 -1.34 -52.25 -2.01
N GLY A 16 -2.07 -52.88 -2.93
CA GLY A 16 -3.06 -53.90 -2.65
C GLY A 16 -2.46 -55.26 -2.30
N GLU A 17 -3.10 -55.93 -1.35
CA GLU A 17 -2.81 -57.33 -1.00
C GLU A 17 -3.67 -58.24 -1.90
N LYS A 18 -2.99 -58.95 -2.80
CA LYS A 18 -3.53 -59.91 -3.77
C LYS A 18 -3.67 -61.28 -3.13
N LEU A 19 -4.88 -61.84 -3.07
CA LEU A 19 -5.13 -63.26 -2.81
C LEU A 19 -5.75 -63.93 -4.04
N VAL A 20 -5.26 -65.14 -4.30
CA VAL A 20 -5.38 -65.95 -5.54
C VAL A 20 -6.73 -66.69 -5.61
N PRO A 21 -7.27 -66.94 -6.82
CA PRO A 21 -8.59 -67.54 -7.06
C PRO A 21 -8.53 -69.05 -7.38
N GLU A 22 -9.65 -69.73 -7.11
CA GLU A 22 -10.10 -71.05 -7.61
C GLU A 22 -11.65 -70.90 -7.66
N GLU A 23 -12.45 -71.27 -8.67
CA GLU A 23 -12.32 -72.17 -9.82
C GLU A 23 -13.17 -71.64 -11.01
N GLU A 24 -13.03 -72.37 -12.11
CA GLU A 24 -13.61 -72.29 -13.46
C GLU A 24 -15.14 -72.13 -13.51
N ASP A 25 -15.64 -71.36 -14.48
CA ASP A 25 -16.80 -71.72 -15.31
C ASP A 25 -16.81 -70.84 -16.58
N ASP A 26 -16.92 -71.52 -17.73
CA ASP A 26 -16.96 -70.98 -19.09
C ASP A 26 -18.27 -70.17 -19.33
N ASP A 27 -18.17 -68.85 -19.49
CA ASP A 27 -19.24 -68.01 -20.06
C ASP A 27 -18.60 -66.97 -21.01
N ASP A 28 -18.52 -67.32 -22.30
CA ASP A 28 -17.91 -66.59 -23.42
C ASP A 28 -18.74 -65.38 -23.93
N ASP A 29 -19.41 -64.59 -23.07
CA ASP A 29 -20.33 -63.51 -23.51
C ASP A 29 -20.14 -62.11 -22.83
N ASP A 30 -19.08 -61.86 -22.05
CA ASP A 30 -18.92 -60.63 -21.25
C ASP A 30 -17.86 -59.61 -21.76
N ASP A 31 -17.54 -59.59 -23.06
CA ASP A 31 -16.55 -58.63 -23.62
C ASP A 31 -17.07 -57.17 -23.70
N ASP A 32 -18.37 -56.92 -23.50
CA ASP A 32 -18.97 -55.58 -23.64
C ASP A 32 -18.75 -54.67 -22.40
N ASP A 33 -18.49 -55.22 -21.21
CA ASP A 33 -18.36 -54.44 -19.97
C ASP A 33 -17.02 -53.68 -19.86
N ASP A 34 -15.95 -54.20 -20.47
CA ASP A 34 -14.62 -53.59 -20.41
C ASP A 34 -14.52 -52.25 -21.18
N ASP A 35 -15.29 -52.12 -22.26
CA ASP A 35 -15.31 -50.90 -23.09
C ASP A 35 -16.03 -49.74 -22.37
N GLU A 36 -17.08 -50.02 -21.60
CA GLU A 36 -17.78 -48.98 -20.82
C GLU A 36 -16.90 -48.46 -19.68
N VAL A 37 -16.20 -49.35 -18.97
CA VAL A 37 -15.27 -48.97 -17.89
C VAL A 37 -14.14 -48.10 -18.43
N LYS A 38 -13.55 -48.46 -19.57
CA LYS A 38 -12.49 -47.69 -20.21
C LYS A 38 -12.96 -46.28 -20.60
N LYS A 39 -14.15 -46.17 -21.19
CA LYS A 39 -14.75 -44.88 -21.58
C LYS A 39 -15.04 -43.99 -20.37
N VAL A 40 -15.54 -44.55 -19.27
CA VAL A 40 -15.75 -43.82 -18.02
C VAL A 40 -14.42 -43.33 -17.46
N HIS A 41 -13.39 -44.17 -17.45
CA HIS A 41 -12.05 -43.80 -16.98
C HIS A 41 -11.45 -42.63 -17.78
N GLU A 42 -11.51 -42.68 -19.11
CA GLU A 42 -11.04 -41.59 -19.98
C GLU A 42 -11.82 -40.28 -19.74
N SER A 43 -13.15 -40.37 -19.58
CA SER A 43 -14.01 -39.21 -19.27
C SER A 43 -13.69 -38.59 -17.91
N VAL A 44 -13.43 -39.41 -16.89
CA VAL A 44 -13.02 -38.96 -15.56
C VAL A 44 -11.66 -38.27 -15.63
N ASN A 45 -10.67 -38.86 -16.31
CA ASN A 45 -9.35 -38.25 -16.47
C ASN A 45 -9.41 -36.88 -17.16
N LEU A 46 -10.22 -36.76 -18.22
CA LEU A 46 -10.45 -35.47 -18.89
C LEU A 46 -11.05 -34.42 -17.95
N LYS A 47 -12.04 -34.80 -17.13
CA LYS A 47 -12.65 -33.89 -16.14
C LYS A 47 -11.68 -33.49 -15.03
N VAL A 48 -10.86 -34.43 -14.56
CA VAL A 48 -9.83 -34.16 -13.54
C VAL A 48 -8.78 -33.19 -14.06
N GLU A 49 -8.30 -33.36 -15.29
CA GLU A 49 -7.35 -32.43 -15.90
C GLU A 49 -7.97 -31.04 -16.14
N ALA A 50 -9.24 -30.97 -16.59
CA ALA A 50 -9.95 -29.71 -16.73
C ALA A 50 -10.13 -28.98 -15.38
N LEU A 51 -10.49 -29.72 -14.32
CA LEU A 51 -10.62 -29.18 -12.96
C LEU A 51 -9.26 -28.66 -12.45
N LYS A 52 -8.19 -29.45 -12.62
CA LYS A 52 -6.83 -29.06 -12.23
C LYS A 52 -6.38 -27.79 -12.94
N TYR A 53 -6.71 -27.64 -14.22
CA TYR A 53 -6.43 -26.43 -14.98
C TYR A 53 -7.16 -25.21 -14.42
N GLU A 54 -8.49 -25.29 -14.19
CA GLU A 54 -9.25 -24.17 -13.64
C GLU A 54 -8.83 -23.83 -12.21
N MET A 55 -8.53 -24.82 -11.36
CA MET A 55 -7.96 -24.59 -10.03
C MET A 55 -6.63 -23.86 -10.11
N SER A 56 -5.71 -24.30 -10.98
CA SER A 56 -4.39 -23.67 -11.15
C SER A 56 -4.53 -22.22 -11.60
N LYS A 57 -5.47 -21.93 -12.50
CA LYS A 57 -5.77 -20.59 -12.99
C LYS A 57 -6.34 -19.69 -11.89
N GLU A 58 -7.23 -20.19 -11.05
CA GLU A 58 -7.80 -19.41 -9.96
C GLU A 58 -6.76 -19.13 -8.86
N VAL A 59 -5.92 -20.11 -8.53
CA VAL A 59 -4.78 -19.94 -7.62
C VAL A 59 -3.85 -18.83 -8.13
N ALA A 60 -3.50 -18.83 -9.41
CA ALA A 60 -2.64 -17.79 -10.00
C ALA A 60 -3.25 -16.37 -9.87
N LYS A 61 -4.58 -16.23 -10.04
CA LYS A 61 -5.25 -14.93 -9.84
C LYS A 61 -5.20 -14.46 -8.39
N ILE A 62 -5.37 -15.38 -7.43
CA ILE A 62 -5.29 -15.07 -6.00
C ILE A 62 -3.88 -14.61 -5.64
N GLU A 63 -2.84 -15.34 -6.11
CA GLU A 63 -1.44 -14.97 -5.90
C GLU A 63 -1.11 -13.58 -6.47
N GLN A 64 -1.57 -13.29 -7.70
CA GLN A 64 -1.37 -11.98 -8.33
C GLN A 64 -2.07 -10.86 -7.55
N THR A 65 -3.30 -11.10 -7.10
CA THR A 65 -4.08 -10.11 -6.32
C THR A 65 -3.40 -9.83 -4.98
N HIS A 66 -2.93 -10.87 -4.31
CA HIS A 66 -2.18 -10.77 -3.06
C HIS A 66 -0.87 -9.96 -3.26
N SER A 67 -0.10 -10.24 -4.31
CA SER A 67 1.12 -9.49 -4.62
C SER A 67 0.83 -8.00 -4.85
N THR A 68 -0.19 -7.70 -5.65
CA THR A 68 -0.59 -6.31 -5.96
C THR A 68 -1.01 -5.55 -4.70
N LEU A 69 -1.68 -6.24 -3.77
CA LEU A 69 -2.08 -5.65 -2.50
C LEU A 69 -0.88 -5.36 -1.61
N HIS A 70 0.08 -6.28 -1.53
CA HIS A 70 1.30 -6.10 -0.75
C HIS A 70 2.08 -4.87 -1.23
N ASP A 71 2.25 -4.71 -2.56
CA ASP A 71 2.93 -3.54 -3.13
C ASP A 71 2.24 -2.21 -2.73
N LYS A 72 0.90 -2.18 -2.68
CA LYS A 72 0.15 -0.99 -2.24
C LYS A 72 0.31 -0.74 -0.73
N ILE A 73 0.29 -1.79 0.08
CA ILE A 73 0.51 -1.69 1.53
C ILE A 73 1.91 -1.14 1.82
N ASP A 74 2.93 -1.60 1.10
CA ASP A 74 4.30 -1.10 1.25
C ASP A 74 4.42 0.41 0.96
N VAL A 75 3.73 0.90 -0.08
CA VAL A 75 3.67 2.35 -0.38
C VAL A 75 3.00 3.14 0.75
N VAL A 76 1.93 2.61 1.35
CA VAL A 76 1.25 3.26 2.49
C VAL A 76 2.16 3.27 3.72
N ILE A 77 2.85 2.16 4.02
CA ILE A 77 3.81 2.06 5.13
C ILE A 77 4.95 3.07 4.94
N ASP A 78 5.53 3.18 3.74
CA ASP A 78 6.58 4.15 3.43
C ASP A 78 6.10 5.60 3.60
N ALA A 79 4.87 5.92 3.17
CA ALA A 79 4.27 7.23 3.35
C ALA A 79 4.07 7.57 4.83
N ILE A 80 3.53 6.64 5.63
CA ILE A 80 3.36 6.80 7.08
C ILE A 80 4.73 7.01 7.75
N LYS A 81 5.72 6.18 7.39
CA LYS A 81 7.08 6.29 7.93
C LYS A 81 7.69 7.67 7.67
N LYS A 82 7.62 8.16 6.43
CA LYS A 82 8.10 9.51 6.06
C LYS A 82 7.38 10.62 6.83
N LEU A 83 6.06 10.47 7.02
CA LEU A 83 5.26 11.44 7.77
C LEU A 83 5.67 11.49 9.25
N VAL A 84 5.90 10.32 9.86
CA VAL A 84 6.42 10.21 11.24
C VAL A 84 7.82 10.81 11.33
N GLU A 85 8.74 10.48 10.42
CA GLU A 85 10.10 11.04 10.40
C GLU A 85 10.10 12.57 10.28
N HIS A 86 9.29 13.11 9.36
CA HIS A 86 9.13 14.54 9.19
C HIS A 86 8.59 15.19 10.46
N TYR A 87 7.59 14.58 11.09
CA TYR A 87 7.03 15.06 12.35
C TYR A 87 8.06 15.07 13.48
N THR A 88 8.76 13.96 13.73
CA THR A 88 9.81 13.89 14.75
C THR A 88 10.88 14.96 14.53
N SER A 89 11.28 15.19 13.28
CA SER A 89 12.23 16.24 12.93
C SER A 89 11.68 17.64 13.19
N PHE A 90 10.39 17.86 12.96
CA PHE A 90 9.72 19.13 13.19
C PHE A 90 9.57 19.44 14.68
N THR A 91 9.10 18.47 15.47
CA THR A 91 8.93 18.61 16.93
C THR A 91 10.25 18.91 17.62
N SER A 92 11.35 18.28 17.19
CA SER A 92 12.69 18.53 17.75
C SER A 92 13.19 19.98 17.58
N LYS A 93 12.66 20.73 16.61
CA LYS A 93 13.01 22.13 16.37
C LYS A 93 12.12 23.10 17.15
N PHE A 94 11.03 22.61 17.73
CA PHE A 94 10.00 23.41 18.37
C PHE A 94 10.24 23.65 19.88
N ASP A 95 11.21 22.96 20.48
CA ASP A 95 11.58 23.08 21.89
C ASP A 95 12.10 24.46 22.32
N ALA A 96 12.17 25.44 21.40
CA ALA A 96 12.80 26.74 21.63
C ALA A 96 11.86 27.97 21.61
N LYS A 97 10.55 27.87 21.30
CA LYS A 97 9.70 29.08 21.22
C LYS A 97 8.18 28.85 21.41
N THR A 98 7.64 29.54 22.43
CA THR A 98 6.28 30.11 22.61
C THR A 98 5.02 29.23 22.85
N ASP A 99 4.24 29.63 23.86
CA ASP A 99 2.95 29.07 24.36
C ASP A 99 1.85 28.86 23.30
N VAL A 100 1.90 29.57 22.19
CA VAL A 100 0.86 29.50 21.14
C VAL A 100 0.96 28.21 20.32
N ASP A 101 2.17 27.66 20.20
CA ASP A 101 2.42 26.48 19.38
C ASP A 101 2.03 25.17 20.07
N SER A 102 2.08 25.12 21.41
CA SER A 102 1.57 24.01 22.24
C SER A 102 0.14 23.58 21.87
N LYS A 103 -0.73 24.54 21.55
CA LYS A 103 -2.13 24.27 21.18
C LYS A 103 -2.29 23.64 19.80
N VAL A 104 -1.36 23.90 18.87
CA VAL A 104 -1.34 23.28 17.54
C VAL A 104 -0.87 21.82 17.66
N PHE A 105 0.14 21.57 18.51
CA PHE A 105 0.65 20.23 18.75
C PHE A 105 -0.36 19.31 19.44
N SER A 106 -1.09 19.78 20.46
CA SER A 106 -2.13 18.97 21.12
C SER A 106 -3.20 18.50 20.13
N LYS A 107 -3.65 19.36 19.19
CA LYS A 107 -4.61 18.96 18.15
C LYS A 107 -4.04 17.94 17.16
N MET A 108 -2.73 17.98 16.95
CA MET A 108 -2.03 17.07 16.06
C MET A 108 -1.86 15.68 16.70
N GLU A 109 -1.60 15.63 18.01
CA GLU A 109 -1.55 14.38 18.77
C GLU A 109 -2.92 13.68 18.80
N ASP A 110 -4.00 14.45 19.01
CA ASP A 110 -5.37 13.95 18.92
C ASP A 110 -5.70 13.37 17.52
N PHE A 111 -5.28 14.06 16.44
CA PHE A 111 -5.39 13.57 15.05
C PHE A 111 -4.70 12.20 14.90
N TRP A 112 -3.51 12.04 15.47
CA TRP A 112 -2.75 10.80 15.33
C TRP A 112 -3.38 9.65 16.12
N GLY A 113 -3.93 9.95 17.30
CA GLY A 113 -4.73 9.00 18.07
C GLY A 113 -5.95 8.51 17.28
N SER A 114 -6.70 9.44 16.69
CA SER A 114 -7.87 9.16 15.83
C SER A 114 -7.50 8.31 14.61
N LEU A 115 -6.40 8.64 13.92
CA LEU A 115 -5.93 7.89 12.76
C LEU A 115 -5.49 6.48 13.13
N ASN A 116 -4.74 6.32 14.22
CA ASN A 116 -4.28 5.02 14.70
C ASN A 116 -5.45 4.11 15.12
N GLU A 117 -6.45 4.68 15.79
CA GLU A 117 -7.68 3.99 16.15
C GLU A 117 -8.47 3.57 14.89
N SER A 118 -8.58 4.47 13.91
CA SER A 118 -9.28 4.20 12.65
C SER A 118 -8.62 3.10 11.83
N ILE A 119 -7.29 3.07 11.76
CA ILE A 119 -6.52 2.00 11.10
C ILE A 119 -6.71 0.67 11.87
N SER A 120 -6.71 0.71 13.21
CA SER A 120 -6.91 -0.48 14.05
C SER A 120 -8.32 -1.08 13.95
N LYS A 121 -9.32 -0.27 13.56
CA LYS A 121 -10.71 -0.70 13.32
C LYS A 121 -10.94 -1.31 11.93
N ILE A 122 -9.93 -1.28 11.05
CA ILE A 122 -10.00 -2.01 9.78
C ILE A 122 -9.92 -3.50 10.14
N ASP A 123 -11.09 -4.11 10.35
CA ASP A 123 -11.24 -5.52 10.70
C ASP A 123 -10.79 -6.38 9.52
N THR A 124 -9.53 -6.83 9.58
CA THR A 124 -8.96 -7.74 8.58
C THR A 124 -9.42 -9.18 8.77
N SER A 125 -10.32 -9.47 9.73
CA SER A 125 -10.65 -10.86 10.11
C SER A 125 -11.68 -11.55 9.19
N HIS A 126 -12.23 -10.86 8.19
CA HIS A 126 -13.14 -11.51 7.24
C HIS A 126 -12.39 -12.35 6.19
N THR A 127 -12.52 -13.65 6.37
CA THR A 127 -11.91 -14.74 5.64
C THR A 127 -12.49 -14.93 4.22
N SER A 128 -11.57 -15.03 3.25
CA SER A 128 -11.66 -15.77 1.96
C SER A 128 -12.32 -15.17 0.71
N SER A 129 -12.96 -14.02 0.73
CA SER A 129 -13.27 -13.32 -0.53
C SER A 129 -13.40 -11.82 -0.30
N ILE A 130 -12.26 -11.17 -0.06
CA ILE A 130 -12.17 -9.72 -0.07
C ILE A 130 -12.54 -9.26 -1.49
N SER A 131 -13.77 -8.77 -1.68
CA SER A 131 -14.18 -8.23 -2.98
C SER A 131 -13.33 -6.99 -3.27
N GLN A 132 -13.00 -6.78 -4.55
CA GLN A 132 -12.30 -5.57 -4.99
C GLN A 132 -13.03 -4.30 -4.54
N GLU A 133 -14.37 -4.33 -4.50
CA GLU A 133 -15.19 -3.22 -4.01
C GLU A 133 -14.96 -2.93 -2.53
N TYR A 134 -14.86 -3.96 -1.69
CA TYR A 134 -14.56 -3.79 -0.27
C TYR A 134 -13.19 -3.13 -0.04
N MET A 135 -12.16 -3.56 -0.78
CA MET A 135 -10.83 -2.92 -0.70
C MET A 135 -10.87 -1.49 -1.19
N SER A 136 -11.56 -1.23 -2.29
CA SER A 136 -11.73 0.11 -2.85
C SER A 136 -12.45 1.03 -1.85
N GLN A 137 -13.40 0.48 -1.08
CA GLN A 137 -14.10 1.18 -0.02
C GLN A 137 -13.18 1.51 1.16
N ILE A 138 -12.35 0.56 1.61
CA ILE A 138 -11.36 0.82 2.67
C ILE A 138 -10.38 1.92 2.25
N PHE A 139 -9.82 1.83 1.04
CA PHE A 139 -8.88 2.84 0.55
C PHE A 139 -9.54 4.20 0.36
N SER A 140 -10.76 4.24 -0.20
CA SER A 140 -11.51 5.50 -0.34
C SER A 140 -11.77 6.12 1.02
N SER A 141 -12.21 5.33 2.01
CA SER A 141 -12.44 5.80 3.37
C SER A 141 -11.16 6.37 3.99
N LEU A 142 -10.04 5.65 3.86
CA LEU A 142 -8.74 6.08 4.37
C LEU A 142 -8.28 7.38 3.71
N GLU A 143 -8.43 7.51 2.38
CA GLU A 143 -8.08 8.72 1.64
C GLU A 143 -8.94 9.92 2.08
N THR A 144 -10.26 9.76 2.21
CA THR A 144 -11.14 10.83 2.69
C THR A 144 -10.79 11.23 4.12
N ASN A 145 -10.52 10.27 5.00
CA ASN A 145 -10.14 10.54 6.37
C ASN A 145 -8.82 11.33 6.41
N LEU A 146 -7.80 10.86 5.70
CA LEU A 146 -6.52 11.57 5.59
C LEU A 146 -6.69 13.00 5.05
N LYS A 147 -7.52 13.22 4.02
CA LYS A 147 -7.78 14.56 3.46
C LYS A 147 -8.43 15.50 4.47
N VAL A 148 -9.49 15.04 5.14
CA VAL A 148 -10.23 15.84 6.12
C VAL A 148 -9.34 16.20 7.29
N GLU A 149 -8.62 15.20 7.78
CA GLU A 149 -7.81 15.29 8.99
C GLU A 149 -6.50 16.09 8.71
N LEU A 150 -5.91 16.04 7.50
CA LEU A 150 -4.71 16.83 7.13
C LEU A 150 -5.01 18.30 6.80
N ALA A 151 -6.27 18.66 6.54
CA ALA A 151 -6.64 20.02 6.15
C ALA A 151 -6.25 21.12 7.17
N PRO A 152 -6.43 20.94 8.50
CA PRO A 152 -5.94 21.87 9.50
C PRO A 152 -4.42 22.03 9.49
N LEU A 153 -3.70 20.94 9.19
CA LEU A 153 -2.24 20.90 9.13
C LEU A 153 -1.70 21.71 7.94
N LEU A 154 -2.31 21.54 6.76
CA LEU A 154 -2.03 22.34 5.58
C LEU A 154 -2.30 23.83 5.84
N LYS A 155 -3.37 24.14 6.60
CA LYS A 155 -3.68 25.51 7.02
C LYS A 155 -2.60 26.09 7.95
N CYS A 156 -2.07 25.30 8.89
CA CYS A 156 -0.96 25.72 9.75
C CYS A 156 0.33 25.99 8.95
N VAL A 157 0.68 25.13 7.99
CA VAL A 157 1.84 25.35 7.10
C VAL A 157 1.68 26.66 6.32
N ASN A 158 0.49 26.93 5.80
CA ASN A 158 0.21 28.18 5.06
C ASN A 158 0.22 29.44 5.94
N MET A 159 0.09 29.29 7.26
CA MET A 159 0.16 30.41 8.21
C MET A 159 1.57 30.70 8.71
N MET A 160 2.55 29.83 8.41
CA MET A 160 3.93 30.12 8.75
C MET A 160 4.43 31.28 7.88
N PRO A 161 5.09 32.30 8.47
CA PRO A 161 5.73 33.33 7.68
C PRO A 161 6.77 32.66 6.78
N THR A 162 6.50 32.66 5.48
CA THR A 162 7.50 32.26 4.49
C THR A 162 8.62 33.29 4.59
N ASP A 163 9.71 32.97 5.29
CA ASP A 163 10.94 33.78 5.39
C ASP A 163 11.66 33.94 4.03
N ALA A 164 10.96 33.67 2.91
CA ALA A 164 11.41 34.08 1.60
C ALA A 164 11.63 35.59 1.64
N PRO A 165 12.86 36.08 1.41
CA PRO A 165 13.11 37.51 1.33
C PRO A 165 12.16 38.04 0.28
N SER A 166 11.18 38.85 0.69
CA SER A 166 10.37 39.59 -0.27
C SER A 166 11.38 40.34 -1.12
N VAL A 167 11.50 39.96 -2.39
CA VAL A 167 12.27 40.71 -3.38
C VAL A 167 11.47 41.99 -3.64
N ASN A 168 11.39 42.83 -2.60
CA ASN A 168 10.94 44.19 -2.73
C ASN A 168 11.98 44.82 -3.63
N SER A 169 11.55 45.06 -4.87
CA SER A 169 12.23 45.87 -5.86
C SER A 169 12.75 47.14 -5.18
N MET A 170 14.02 47.13 -4.82
CA MET A 170 14.75 48.31 -4.45
C MET A 170 14.96 49.10 -5.74
N VAL A 171 13.90 49.79 -6.19
CA VAL A 171 14.00 50.86 -7.18
C VAL A 171 14.79 51.96 -6.49
N GLN A 172 16.09 51.93 -6.75
CA GLN A 172 17.10 52.84 -6.26
C GLN A 172 16.84 54.25 -6.83
N GLY A 173 15.97 55.01 -6.14
CA GLY A 173 15.75 56.43 -6.37
C GLY A 173 16.95 57.26 -5.91
N GLY A 174 18.00 57.32 -6.73
CA GLY A 174 19.17 58.17 -6.52
C GLY A 174 19.04 59.52 -7.21
N ILE A 175 18.33 60.48 -6.61
CA ILE A 175 18.46 61.91 -6.97
C ILE A 175 19.77 62.42 -6.35
N ARG A 176 20.82 62.58 -7.17
CA ARG A 176 22.07 63.25 -6.75
C ARG A 176 21.99 64.75 -7.07
N GLY A 177 21.80 65.57 -6.04
CA GLY A 177 22.03 67.01 -6.09
C GLY A 177 23.52 67.33 -6.20
N LEU A 178 23.90 67.99 -7.30
CA LEU A 178 25.25 68.50 -7.55
C LEU A 178 25.49 69.79 -6.74
N ALA A 179 26.27 69.67 -5.67
CA ALA A 179 26.73 70.79 -4.87
C ALA A 179 27.71 71.68 -5.66
N HIS A 180 27.33 72.95 -5.79
CA HIS A 180 28.14 74.06 -6.30
C HIS A 180 29.45 74.23 -5.49
N ARG A 181 30.62 74.11 -6.13
CA ARG A 181 31.89 74.64 -5.60
C ARG A 181 32.21 75.97 -6.29
N ARG A 182 32.21 77.07 -5.52
CA ARG A 182 32.83 78.34 -5.91
C ARG A 182 34.35 78.20 -5.78
N ILE A 183 35.06 78.34 -6.89
CA ILE A 183 36.53 78.52 -6.90
C ILE A 183 36.79 80.03 -6.77
N LEU A 184 37.53 80.40 -5.73
CA LEU A 184 37.97 81.76 -5.46
C LEU A 184 39.44 81.86 -5.88
N ILE A 185 39.70 82.37 -7.07
CA ILE A 185 41.05 82.64 -7.57
C ILE A 185 41.53 83.94 -6.93
N LYS A 186 42.63 83.87 -6.18
CA LYS A 186 43.33 85.02 -5.65
C LYS A 186 44.83 84.76 -5.76
N GLU A 187 45.41 85.11 -6.90
CA GLU A 187 46.86 85.24 -7.01
C GLU A 187 47.21 86.65 -7.51
N ARG A 188 47.98 87.32 -6.66
CA ARG A 188 48.72 88.55 -6.91
C ARG A 188 50.15 88.12 -7.22
N LEU A 189 50.67 88.50 -8.38
CA LEU A 189 51.97 89.16 -8.59
C LEU A 189 52.19 89.37 -10.09
#